data_AF-A0A6A3MDJ7-F1
#
_entry.id   AF-A0A6A3MDJ7-F1
#
_cell.length_a   1.000
_cell.length_b   1.000
_cell.length_c   1.000
_cell.angle_alpha   90.00
_cell.angle_beta   90.00
_cell.angle_gamma   90.00
#
_symmetry.space_group_name_H-M   'P 1'
#
loop_
_entity.id
_entity.type
_entity.pdbx_description
1 polymer ?
#
loop_
_entity_poly.entity_id
_entity_poly.type
_entity_poly.pdbx_seq_one_letter_code
_entity_poly.pdbx_strand_id
1 'polypeptide(L)'
;MADLLLRWLNHELELSTHVTHVEADFASGYLLGEILHRLNHQHDFADFMRSSSADAKILNFCLLEPTLRNLNIKFDANVAAAIMNEKKDAAANLLYQIKIAATRVGRAPTVSSKSLERTGVVPLHNRPVKLAKPSYDSENHRLFEHSVRRHVRSIASLQQEKDRIAEEATKRKAYLARMAEQKEILEATKAERLHRAYIHSSFIKEALEETDSPAWRLALQKKNAREQRRAAFFQQLMKKREEEEENITFSLRRKVQNDLDDFNSNGDSKSSTAGGRVSSRKSVGYGLRSLTTALRAASDRKKYSTSNLAGSSINERELYHANMLEMESARGVIKQQMLQREKRKEKLSRRRKRFVQECVYTNTRTGTARVASILENVVLRDTNSEKDVQGEMSRILTYKDVARENRSMRNQEYVNQQEMDTMSAIDRDTSCYHNLLLRFEDDSEMQVLERNSVHVSIEAADRFLNEQISTEIMKDMMDPRSMLG
;
A
#
# COMPACT_ATOMS: atom_id res chain seq x y z
N MET A 1 15.26 -6.75 25.46
CA MET A 1 16.08 -5.53 25.22
C MET A 1 15.54 -4.35 26.03
N ALA A 2 14.24 -4.02 25.89
CA ALA A 2 13.59 -2.94 26.63
C ALA A 2 13.70 -3.08 28.17
N ASP A 3 13.46 -4.28 28.74
CA ASP A 3 13.47 -4.46 30.21
C ASP A 3 14.83 -4.18 30.88
N LEU A 4 15.94 -4.51 30.21
CA LEU A 4 17.28 -4.22 30.73
C LEU A 4 17.60 -2.71 30.69
N LEU A 5 17.05 -2.00 29.69
CA LEU A 5 17.17 -0.55 29.60
C LEU A 5 16.27 0.13 30.64
N LEU A 6 15.03 -0.35 30.83
CA LEU A 6 14.11 0.16 31.84
C LEU A 6 14.65 0.01 33.26
N ARG A 7 15.26 -1.15 33.58
CA ARG A 7 15.93 -1.35 34.88
C ARG A 7 17.08 -0.36 35.07
N TRP A 8 17.90 -0.18 34.05
CA TRP A 8 19.01 0.78 34.09
C TRP A 8 18.53 2.21 34.32
N LEU A 9 17.51 2.64 33.57
CA LEU A 9 16.94 3.99 33.69
C LEU A 9 16.32 4.24 35.06
N ASN A 10 15.48 3.31 35.52
CA ASN A 10 14.66 3.52 36.71
C ASN A 10 15.39 3.19 38.03
N HIS A 11 16.41 2.32 38.01
CA HIS A 11 17.14 1.91 39.22
C HIS A 11 18.58 2.43 39.33
N GLU A 12 19.27 2.70 38.23
CA GLU A 12 20.66 3.16 38.29
C GLU A 12 20.82 4.67 38.06
N LEU A 13 20.00 5.26 37.19
CA LEU A 13 20.08 6.69 36.85
C LEU A 13 19.09 7.58 37.62
N GLU A 14 18.08 6.99 38.28
CA GLU A 14 17.05 7.67 39.08
C GLU A 14 16.55 8.98 38.44
N LEU A 15 15.96 8.86 37.25
CA LEU A 15 15.42 10.01 36.51
C LEU A 15 14.25 10.68 37.24
N SER A 16 14.02 11.96 36.92
CA SER A 16 12.91 12.74 37.49
C SER A 16 11.51 12.16 37.22
N THR A 17 11.37 11.29 36.22
CA THR A 17 10.12 10.60 35.89
C THR A 17 10.34 9.11 35.71
N HIS A 18 9.41 8.31 36.20
CA HIS A 18 9.43 6.85 36.01
C HIS A 18 9.07 6.50 34.56
N VAL A 19 10.00 5.87 33.84
CA VAL A 19 9.80 5.53 32.43
C VAL A 19 9.03 4.21 32.33
N THR A 20 7.88 4.25 31.67
CA THR A 20 7.07 3.05 31.37
C THR A 20 7.08 2.74 29.88
N HIS A 21 7.01 3.79 29.05
CA HIS A 21 6.96 3.67 27.59
C HIS A 21 8.13 4.43 26.97
N VAL A 22 9.21 3.70 26.68
CA VAL A 22 10.45 4.26 26.11
C VAL A 22 10.18 5.18 24.91
N GLU A 23 9.35 4.77 23.96
CA GLU A 23 9.15 5.60 22.75
C GLU A 23 8.39 6.90 23.03
N ALA A 24 7.40 6.90 23.93
CA ALA A 24 6.59 8.08 24.23
C ALA A 24 7.33 9.02 25.21
N ASP A 25 7.93 8.48 26.25
CA ASP A 25 8.58 9.25 27.32
C ASP A 25 9.83 9.98 26.79
N PHE A 26 10.57 9.36 25.85
CA PHE A 26 11.76 9.96 25.24
C PHE A 26 11.49 10.81 23.98
N ALA A 27 10.25 10.84 23.47
CA ALA A 27 9.90 11.61 22.27
C ALA A 27 10.08 13.12 22.45
N SER A 28 10.04 13.62 23.68
CA SER A 28 10.27 15.04 24.01
C SER A 28 11.75 15.45 23.89
N GLY A 29 12.68 14.49 23.94
CA GLY A 29 14.12 14.74 24.02
C GLY A 29 14.60 15.23 25.41
N TYR A 30 13.71 15.65 26.30
CA TYR A 30 14.07 16.17 27.63
C TYR A 30 14.75 15.11 28.50
N LEU A 31 14.16 13.91 28.58
CA LEU A 31 14.71 12.82 29.39
C LEU A 31 16.05 12.30 28.84
N LEU A 32 16.27 12.40 27.52
CA LEU A 32 17.59 12.11 26.94
C LEU A 32 18.64 13.12 27.41
N GLY A 33 18.27 14.40 27.49
CA GLY A 33 19.11 15.45 28.08
C GLY A 33 19.43 15.18 29.54
N GLU A 34 18.42 14.74 30.32
CA GLU A 34 18.59 14.42 31.74
C GLU A 34 19.56 13.25 31.94
N ILE A 35 19.45 12.19 31.12
CA ILE A 35 20.39 11.07 31.14
C ILE A 35 21.82 11.55 30.88
N LEU A 36 22.03 12.33 29.82
CA LEU A 36 23.36 12.82 29.47
C LEU A 36 23.90 13.79 30.53
N HIS A 37 23.03 14.55 31.20
CA HIS A 37 23.40 15.41 32.31
C HIS A 37 23.87 14.60 33.53
N ARG A 38 23.14 13.54 33.90
CA ARG A 38 23.54 12.61 34.99
C ARG A 38 24.84 11.88 34.70
N LEU A 39 25.10 11.59 33.42
CA LEU A 39 26.35 11.02 32.93
C LEU A 39 27.48 12.05 32.76
N ASN A 40 27.27 13.31 33.15
CA ASN A 40 28.23 14.41 33.07
C ASN A 40 28.72 14.73 31.64
N HIS A 41 27.90 14.43 30.64
CA HIS A 41 28.17 14.74 29.23
C HIS A 41 27.42 15.97 28.72
N GLN A 42 26.36 16.38 29.43
CA GLN A 42 25.55 17.55 29.07
C GLN A 42 25.54 18.59 30.20
N HIS A 43 26.02 19.80 29.90
CA HIS A 43 26.16 20.89 30.88
C HIS A 43 25.10 22.00 30.72
N ASP A 44 24.48 22.10 29.54
CA ASP A 44 23.44 23.09 29.18
C ASP A 44 22.01 22.59 29.48
N PHE A 45 21.84 21.68 30.45
CA PHE A 45 20.53 21.09 30.76
C PHE A 45 19.47 22.12 31.18
N ALA A 46 19.88 23.31 31.61
CA ALA A 46 18.98 24.42 31.93
C ALA A 46 18.18 24.92 30.71
N ASP A 47 18.72 24.77 29.50
CA ASP A 47 18.10 25.25 28.26
C ASP A 47 17.08 24.25 27.68
N PHE A 48 16.96 23.06 28.27
CA PHE A 48 16.02 22.03 27.83
C PHE A 48 14.58 22.32 28.28
N MET A 49 13.63 22.15 27.37
CA MET A 49 12.21 22.38 27.63
C MET A 49 11.44 21.06 27.85
N ARG A 50 10.63 20.95 28.91
CA ARG A 50 9.78 19.77 29.18
C ARG A 50 8.52 19.68 28.29
N SER A 51 8.25 20.68 27.45
CA SER A 51 7.04 20.73 26.63
C SER A 51 7.04 19.67 25.52
N SER A 52 5.85 19.16 25.19
CA SER A 52 5.63 18.24 24.07
C SER A 52 5.43 18.94 22.72
N SER A 53 5.52 20.28 22.68
CA SER A 53 5.44 21.07 21.46
C SER A 53 6.54 20.68 20.46
N ALA A 54 6.23 20.76 19.16
CA ALA A 54 7.16 20.42 18.09
C ALA A 54 8.45 21.25 18.17
N ASP A 55 8.33 22.56 18.42
CA ASP A 55 9.48 23.45 18.54
C ASP A 55 10.34 23.11 19.77
N ALA A 56 9.71 22.70 20.88
CA ALA A 56 10.42 22.24 22.07
C ALA A 56 11.18 20.95 21.83
N LYS A 57 10.57 19.99 21.11
CA LYS A 57 11.26 18.77 20.66
C LYS A 57 12.47 19.13 19.80
N ILE A 58 12.28 19.95 18.77
CA ILE A 58 13.35 20.35 17.84
C ILE A 58 14.51 20.99 18.61
N LEU A 59 14.22 21.95 19.50
CA LEU A 59 15.24 22.62 20.32
C LEU A 59 16.01 21.61 21.17
N ASN A 60 15.32 20.75 21.91
CA ASN A 60 15.96 19.73 22.75
C ASN A 60 16.87 18.81 21.92
N PHE A 61 16.42 18.35 20.75
CA PHE A 61 17.22 17.47 19.89
C PHE A 61 18.39 18.17 19.21
N CYS A 62 18.31 19.48 18.95
CA CYS A 62 19.46 20.27 18.54
C CYS A 62 20.51 20.35 19.66
N LEU A 63 20.10 20.56 20.92
CA LEU A 63 21.03 20.57 22.06
C LEU A 63 21.71 19.21 22.30
N LEU A 64 21.03 18.11 21.95
CA LEU A 64 21.57 16.75 22.08
C LEU A 64 22.57 16.38 20.96
N GLU A 65 22.50 17.02 19.80
CA GLU A 65 23.30 16.64 18.64
C GLU A 65 24.81 16.80 18.87
N PRO A 66 25.32 17.92 19.44
CA PRO A 66 26.74 18.08 19.74
C PRO A 66 27.26 17.05 20.75
N THR A 67 26.49 16.75 21.79
CA THR A 67 26.90 15.81 22.84
C THR A 67 26.95 14.37 22.34
N LEU A 68 25.94 13.93 21.57
CA LEU A 68 25.92 12.59 20.99
C LEU A 68 27.04 12.40 19.96
N ARG A 69 27.34 13.44 19.17
CA ARG A 69 28.47 13.44 18.23
C ARG A 69 29.82 13.31 18.95
N ASN A 70 29.99 13.99 20.08
CA ASN A 70 31.20 13.89 20.93
C ASN A 70 31.38 12.48 21.52
N LEU A 71 30.26 11.79 21.81
CA LEU A 71 30.22 10.38 22.23
C LEU A 71 30.44 9.39 21.07
N ASN A 72 30.69 9.90 19.85
CA ASN A 72 30.84 9.13 18.62
C ASN A 72 29.62 8.26 18.28
N ILE A 73 28.42 8.74 18.64
CA ILE A 73 27.14 8.17 18.26
C ILE A 73 26.70 8.82 16.96
N LYS A 74 26.26 8.02 15.99
CA LYS A 74 25.74 8.53 14.71
C LYS A 74 24.32 9.03 14.94
N PHE A 75 24.15 10.35 15.05
CA PHE A 75 22.88 10.98 15.31
C PHE A 75 22.48 11.87 14.13
N ASP A 76 21.72 11.30 13.20
CA ASP A 76 21.26 12.00 12.00
C ASP A 76 19.85 12.57 12.19
N ALA A 77 19.48 13.56 11.36
CA ALA A 77 18.15 14.18 11.40
C ALA A 77 16.99 13.16 11.23
N ASN A 78 17.23 12.08 10.48
CA ASN A 78 16.26 11.00 10.30
C ASN A 78 16.04 10.20 11.59
N VAL A 79 17.10 9.98 12.37
CA VAL A 79 17.03 9.29 13.66
C VAL A 79 16.30 10.18 14.66
N ALA A 80 16.64 11.47 14.71
CA ALA A 80 15.95 12.45 15.52
C ALA A 80 14.46 12.53 15.19
N ALA A 81 14.11 12.65 13.91
CA ALA A 81 12.72 12.68 13.46
C ALA A 81 11.97 11.36 13.75
N ALA A 82 12.64 10.21 13.63
CA ALA A 82 12.04 8.92 13.98
C ALA A 82 11.66 8.85 15.47
N ILE A 83 12.52 9.36 16.35
CA ILE A 83 12.27 9.41 17.80
C ILE A 83 11.16 10.42 18.12
N MET A 84 11.19 11.62 17.52
CA MET A 84 10.16 12.64 17.73
C MET A 84 8.75 12.17 17.31
N ASN A 85 8.68 11.27 16.32
CA ASN A 85 7.46 10.65 15.81
C ASN A 85 7.12 9.30 16.47
N GLU A 86 7.78 8.94 17.59
CA GLU A 86 7.48 7.73 18.37
C GLU A 86 7.59 6.42 17.55
N LYS A 87 8.51 6.40 16.58
CA LYS A 87 8.73 5.21 15.76
C LYS A 87 9.30 4.10 16.65
N LYS A 88 8.65 2.94 16.62
CA LYS A 88 9.06 1.76 17.37
C LYS A 88 10.56 1.44 17.18
N ASP A 89 11.22 1.15 18.29
CA ASP A 89 12.64 0.78 18.43
C ASP A 89 13.65 1.92 18.16
N ALA A 90 13.22 3.11 17.74
CA ALA A 90 14.12 4.22 17.45
C ALA A 90 14.76 4.78 18.74
N ALA A 91 13.96 5.09 19.76
CA ALA A 91 14.49 5.61 21.02
C ALA A 91 15.27 4.53 21.78
N ALA A 92 14.79 3.29 21.78
CA ALA A 92 15.46 2.18 22.45
C ALA A 92 16.87 1.91 21.89
N ASN A 93 17.03 1.98 20.56
CA ASN A 93 18.33 1.80 19.91
C ASN A 93 19.32 2.92 20.25
N LEU A 94 18.86 4.19 20.23
CA LEU A 94 19.71 5.32 20.62
C LEU A 94 20.13 5.21 22.09
N LEU A 95 19.19 4.87 22.97
CA LEU A 95 19.44 4.71 24.39
C LEU A 95 20.48 3.60 24.67
N TYR A 96 20.39 2.49 23.95
CA TYR A 96 21.38 1.42 24.05
C TYR A 96 22.77 1.89 23.61
N GLN A 97 22.86 2.67 22.54
CA GLN A 97 24.13 3.26 22.09
C GLN A 97 24.72 4.22 23.13
N ILE A 98 23.89 5.04 23.77
CA ILE A 98 24.28 5.92 24.88
C ILE A 98 24.81 5.08 26.06
N LYS A 99 24.11 4.01 26.45
CA LYS A 99 24.56 3.11 27.53
C LYS A 99 25.93 2.48 27.23
N ILE A 100 26.14 2.00 26.01
CA ILE A 100 27.44 1.45 25.61
C ILE A 100 28.52 2.54 25.61
N ALA A 101 28.22 3.73 25.08
CA ALA A 101 29.17 4.83 25.07
C ALA A 101 29.58 5.22 26.49
N ALA A 102 28.62 5.36 27.41
CA ALA A 102 28.87 5.68 28.81
C ALA A 102 29.73 4.62 29.52
N THR A 103 29.42 3.34 29.32
CA THR A 103 30.21 2.23 29.91
C THR A 103 31.62 2.13 29.34
N ARG A 104 31.86 2.57 28.09
CA ARG A 104 33.22 2.66 27.52
C ARG A 104 34.04 3.78 28.16
N VAL A 105 33.42 4.93 28.42
CA VAL A 105 34.09 6.07 29.07
C VAL A 105 34.45 5.74 30.52
N GLY A 106 33.60 4.98 31.23
CA GLY A 106 33.86 4.55 32.60
C GLY A 106 34.99 3.52 32.79
N ARG A 107 35.53 2.91 31.72
CA ARG A 107 36.61 1.89 31.79
C ARG A 107 38.03 2.44 31.60
N ALA A 108 38.19 3.74 31.35
CA ALA A 108 39.51 4.35 31.17
C ALA A 108 40.21 4.60 32.52
N PRO A 109 41.55 4.46 32.61
CA PRO A 109 42.28 4.55 33.88
C PRO A 109 42.12 5.92 34.54
N THR A 110 41.78 5.86 35.82
CA THR A 110 41.42 6.94 36.73
C THR A 110 42.57 7.93 36.96
N VAL A 111 42.36 9.21 36.65
CA VAL A 111 43.17 10.29 37.22
C VAL A 111 42.27 11.16 38.09
N SER A 112 42.42 10.98 39.42
CA SER A 112 41.94 11.82 40.52
C SER A 112 40.44 12.19 40.56
N SER A 113 39.60 11.26 41.02
CA SER A 113 38.22 11.51 41.46
C SER A 113 38.16 11.96 42.93
N LYS A 114 38.70 13.14 43.26
CA LYS A 114 38.44 13.82 44.54
C LYS A 114 37.52 15.02 44.34
N SER A 115 36.23 14.76 44.17
CA SER A 115 35.15 15.69 44.51
C SER A 115 33.84 14.89 44.58
N LEU A 116 33.67 14.17 45.69
CA LEU A 116 32.44 13.48 46.04
C LEU A 116 31.54 14.47 46.79
N GLU A 117 30.23 14.26 46.65
CA GLU A 117 29.15 14.77 47.52
C GLU A 117 28.59 16.16 47.19
N ARG A 118 27.71 16.23 46.18
CA ARG A 118 26.47 17.03 46.31
C ARG A 118 25.36 16.80 45.27
N THR A 119 25.61 16.22 44.10
CA THR A 119 24.66 16.32 42.97
C THR A 119 24.19 15.01 42.32
N GLY A 120 24.68 13.83 42.73
CA GLY A 120 24.28 12.55 42.13
C GLY A 120 24.66 12.40 40.64
N VAL A 121 25.68 13.14 40.19
CA VAL A 121 26.22 13.10 38.82
C VAL A 121 27.46 12.23 38.80
N VAL A 122 27.53 11.27 37.87
CA VAL A 122 28.66 10.33 37.76
C VAL A 122 29.90 11.09 37.26
N PRO A 123 31.05 11.06 37.97
CA PRO A 123 32.27 11.70 37.51
C PRO A 123 32.89 10.91 36.35
N LEU A 124 32.41 11.12 35.13
CA LEU A 124 33.06 10.62 33.92
C LEU A 124 34.00 11.69 33.35
N HIS A 125 35.16 11.24 32.87
CA HIS A 125 36.10 12.08 32.15
C HIS A 125 35.38 12.68 30.93
N ASN A 126 35.22 14.01 30.91
CA ASN A 126 34.79 14.76 29.72
C ASN A 126 35.92 14.74 28.68
N ARG A 127 36.17 13.58 28.08
CA ARG A 127 37.13 13.43 26.99
C ARG A 127 36.35 13.36 25.70
N PRO A 128 36.41 14.40 24.84
CA PRO A 128 35.79 14.30 23.54
C PRO A 128 36.51 13.18 22.77
N VAL A 129 35.74 12.21 22.27
CA VAL A 129 36.28 11.06 21.52
C VAL A 129 36.87 11.51 20.17
N LYS A 130 36.50 12.73 19.71
CA LYS A 130 36.98 13.38 18.49
C LYS A 130 37.56 14.76 18.80
N LEU A 131 38.57 15.15 18.04
CA LEU A 131 39.05 16.53 18.03
C LEU A 131 37.97 17.43 17.42
N ALA A 132 37.57 18.47 18.14
CA ALA A 132 36.56 19.42 17.68
C ALA A 132 37.04 20.12 16.40
N LYS A 133 36.15 20.23 15.41
CA LYS A 133 36.39 20.98 14.17
C LYS A 133 35.31 22.06 14.09
N PRO A 134 35.49 23.23 14.74
CA PRO A 134 34.41 24.16 15.02
C PRO A 134 33.56 24.56 13.79
N SER A 135 34.21 24.87 12.66
CA SER A 135 33.52 25.27 11.43
C SER A 135 32.79 24.12 10.73
N TYR A 136 33.36 22.91 10.73
CA TYR A 136 32.69 21.73 10.18
C TYR A 136 31.51 21.31 11.07
N ASP A 137 31.72 21.41 12.37
CA ASP A 137 30.72 21.01 13.36
C ASP A 137 29.53 21.95 13.41
N SER A 138 29.75 23.27 13.23
CA SER A 138 28.69 24.26 13.13
C SER A 138 27.86 24.10 11.86
N GLU A 139 28.49 23.81 10.72
CA GLU A 139 27.76 23.64 9.45
C GLU A 139 26.91 22.35 9.48
N ASN A 140 27.46 21.25 10.01
CA ASN A 140 26.69 20.03 10.22
C ASN A 140 25.51 20.23 11.16
N HIS A 141 25.70 20.99 12.24
CA HIS A 141 24.63 21.32 13.18
C HIS A 141 23.52 22.12 12.49
N ARG A 142 23.88 23.10 11.65
CA ARG A 142 22.92 23.89 10.86
C ARG A 142 22.13 23.03 9.87
N LEU A 143 22.82 22.13 9.16
CA LEU A 143 22.18 21.18 8.24
C LEU A 143 21.27 20.21 8.98
N PHE A 144 21.68 19.75 10.16
CA PHE A 144 20.87 18.92 11.03
C PHE A 144 19.60 19.65 11.46
N GLU A 145 19.71 20.87 11.99
CA GLU A 145 18.56 21.66 12.41
C GLU A 145 17.58 21.89 11.25
N HIS A 146 18.08 22.33 10.09
CA HIS A 146 17.26 22.56 8.92
C HIS A 146 16.54 21.28 8.46
N SER A 147 17.24 20.14 8.46
CA SER A 147 16.66 18.85 8.10
C SER A 147 15.63 18.39 9.13
N VAL A 148 15.90 18.53 10.42
CA VAL A 148 14.96 18.19 11.49
C VAL A 148 13.69 19.03 11.37
N ARG A 149 13.79 20.35 11.21
CA ARG A 149 12.62 21.23 11.02
C ARG A 149 11.77 20.84 9.81
N ARG A 150 12.40 20.33 8.73
CA ARG A 150 11.68 19.83 7.55
C ARG A 150 10.98 18.48 7.79
N HIS A 151 11.57 17.60 8.57
CA HIS A 151 11.06 16.24 8.83
C HIS A 151 10.09 16.18 10.01
N VAL A 152 10.18 17.12 10.95
CA VAL A 152 9.22 17.28 12.04
C VAL A 152 7.95 17.86 11.46
N ARG A 153 7.01 16.96 11.16
CA ARG A 153 5.66 17.31 10.74
C ARG A 153 5.01 18.12 11.88
N SER A 154 4.29 19.17 11.51
CA SER A 154 3.42 19.88 12.47
C SER A 154 2.53 18.85 13.18
N ILE A 155 2.43 18.96 14.51
CA ILE A 155 1.58 18.10 15.34
C ILE A 155 0.14 18.06 14.79
N ALA A 156 -0.34 19.17 14.21
CA ALA A 156 -1.64 19.24 13.54
C ALA A 156 -1.76 18.31 12.32
N SER A 157 -0.70 18.20 11.52
CA SER A 157 -0.66 17.31 10.35
C SER A 157 -0.61 15.83 10.75
N LEU A 158 0.08 15.50 11.85
CA LEU A 158 0.10 14.14 12.40
C LEU A 158 -1.26 13.75 12.99
N GLN A 159 -1.93 14.68 13.68
CA GLN A 159 -3.26 14.44 14.24
C GLN A 159 -4.29 14.21 13.12
N GLN A 160 -4.27 15.05 12.09
CA GLN A 160 -5.14 14.90 10.92
C GLN A 160 -4.97 13.55 10.21
N GLU A 161 -3.73 13.05 10.11
CA GLU A 161 -3.47 11.74 9.51
C GLU A 161 -3.97 10.59 10.39
N LYS A 162 -3.79 10.68 11.72
CA LYS A 162 -4.35 9.71 12.67
C LYS A 162 -5.87 9.65 12.57
N ASP A 163 -6.52 10.80 12.47
CA ASP A 163 -7.96 10.90 12.31
C ASP A 163 -8.40 10.31 10.95
N ARG A 164 -7.67 10.57 9.85
CA ARG A 164 -7.93 9.96 8.54
C ARG A 164 -7.82 8.43 8.58
N ILE A 165 -6.82 7.88 9.25
CA ILE A 165 -6.64 6.43 9.41
C ILE A 165 -7.80 5.84 10.22
N ALA A 166 -8.23 6.51 11.29
CA ALA A 166 -9.38 6.09 12.09
C ALA A 166 -10.68 6.11 11.27
N GLU A 167 -10.90 7.14 10.46
CA GLU A 167 -12.05 7.22 9.53
C GLU A 167 -12.03 6.12 8.46
N GLU A 168 -10.87 5.79 7.90
CA GLU A 168 -10.75 4.70 6.94
C GLU A 168 -11.04 3.34 7.60
N ALA A 169 -10.58 3.13 8.84
CA ALA A 169 -10.83 1.91 9.60
C ALA A 169 -12.32 1.75 9.92
N THR A 170 -13.01 2.82 10.33
CA THR A 170 -14.45 2.78 10.60
C THR A 170 -15.25 2.51 9.32
N LYS A 171 -14.90 3.16 8.19
CA LYS A 171 -15.51 2.89 6.86
C LYS A 171 -15.34 1.43 6.44
N ARG A 172 -14.14 0.85 6.60
CA ARG A 172 -13.88 -0.57 6.30
C ARG A 172 -14.72 -1.50 7.17
N LYS A 173 -14.83 -1.21 8.47
CA LYS A 173 -15.66 -1.99 9.40
C LYS A 173 -17.14 -1.95 9.02
N ALA A 174 -17.66 -0.77 8.67
CA ALA A 174 -19.05 -0.61 8.21
C ALA A 174 -19.33 -1.35 6.89
N TYR A 175 -18.39 -1.35 5.95
CA TYR A 175 -18.50 -2.10 4.70
C TYR A 175 -18.58 -3.62 4.94
N LEU A 176 -17.70 -4.15 5.80
CA LEU A 176 -17.70 -5.57 6.15
C LEU A 176 -19.00 -5.97 6.88
N ALA A 177 -19.53 -5.11 7.74
CA ALA A 177 -20.82 -5.33 8.41
C ALA A 177 -21.98 -5.41 7.39
N ARG A 178 -22.06 -4.47 6.44
CA ARG A 178 -23.06 -4.52 5.35
C ARG A 178 -22.97 -5.79 4.51
N MET A 179 -21.75 -6.24 4.20
CA MET A 179 -21.55 -7.50 3.47
C MET A 179 -22.01 -8.72 4.27
N ALA A 180 -21.78 -8.72 5.59
CA ALA A 180 -22.26 -9.78 6.47
C ALA A 180 -23.79 -9.81 6.56
N GLU A 181 -24.44 -8.65 6.71
CA GLU A 181 -25.91 -8.54 6.71
C GLU A 181 -26.52 -9.06 5.40
N GLN A 182 -25.94 -8.69 4.24
CA GLN A 182 -26.39 -9.20 2.95
C GLN A 182 -26.27 -10.72 2.85
N LYS A 183 -25.18 -11.29 3.37
CA LYS A 183 -24.97 -12.74 3.40
C LYS A 183 -26.02 -13.43 4.29
N GLU A 184 -26.31 -12.87 5.46
CA GLU A 184 -27.32 -13.40 6.38
C GLU A 184 -28.72 -13.40 5.76
N ILE A 185 -29.11 -12.32 5.08
CA ILE A 185 -30.40 -12.24 4.35
C ILE A 185 -30.48 -13.30 3.25
N LEU A 186 -29.39 -13.51 2.50
CA LEU A 186 -29.34 -14.55 1.46
C LEU A 186 -29.41 -15.97 2.05
N GLU A 187 -28.79 -16.22 3.20
CA GLU A 187 -28.87 -17.49 3.90
C GLU A 187 -30.28 -17.73 4.47
N ALA A 188 -30.91 -16.71 5.06
CA ALA A 188 -32.28 -16.77 5.58
C ALA A 188 -33.30 -17.06 4.46
N THR A 189 -33.21 -16.35 3.32
CA THR A 189 -34.09 -16.61 2.17
C THR A 189 -33.89 -18.01 1.57
N LYS A 190 -32.65 -18.50 1.54
CA LYS A 190 -32.36 -19.88 1.12
C LYS A 190 -32.95 -20.90 2.09
N ALA A 191 -32.82 -20.69 3.39
CA ALA A 191 -33.38 -21.54 4.43
C ALA A 191 -34.92 -21.59 4.34
N GLU A 192 -35.56 -20.44 4.11
CA GLU A 192 -37.01 -20.36 3.94
C GLU A 192 -37.49 -21.13 2.71
N ARG A 193 -36.81 -20.99 1.56
CA ARG A 193 -37.13 -21.78 0.35
C ARG A 193 -37.00 -23.28 0.60
N LEU A 194 -35.96 -23.69 1.32
CA LEU A 194 -35.77 -25.10 1.69
C LEU A 194 -36.88 -25.58 2.63
N HIS A 195 -37.28 -24.77 3.61
CA HIS A 195 -38.37 -25.09 4.52
C HIS A 195 -39.71 -25.22 3.79
N ARG A 196 -40.04 -24.29 2.89
CA ARG A 196 -41.25 -24.38 2.04
C ARG A 196 -41.23 -25.60 1.14
N ALA A 197 -40.08 -25.91 0.53
CA ALA A 197 -39.92 -27.12 -0.30
C ALA A 197 -40.05 -28.40 0.53
N TYR A 198 -39.58 -28.39 1.78
CA TYR A 198 -39.74 -29.50 2.72
C TYR A 198 -41.21 -29.70 3.07
N ILE A 199 -41.95 -28.65 3.46
CA ILE A 199 -43.39 -28.72 3.77
C ILE A 199 -44.17 -29.23 2.54
N HIS A 200 -43.89 -28.70 1.36
CA HIS A 200 -44.55 -29.16 0.13
C HIS A 200 -44.23 -30.63 -0.17
N SER A 201 -42.98 -31.06 0.04
CA SER A 201 -42.61 -32.46 -0.11
C SER A 201 -43.21 -33.37 0.96
N SER A 202 -43.41 -32.89 2.19
CA SER A 202 -44.04 -33.69 3.26
C SER A 202 -45.54 -33.84 3.01
N PHE A 203 -46.21 -32.76 2.60
CA PHE A 203 -47.63 -32.80 2.24
C PHE A 203 -47.91 -33.73 1.05
N ILE A 204 -47.04 -33.72 0.03
CA ILE A 204 -47.10 -34.68 -1.08
C ILE A 204 -46.89 -36.11 -0.58
N LYS A 205 -45.96 -36.35 0.36
CA LYS A 205 -45.73 -37.70 0.90
C LYS A 205 -46.95 -38.20 1.67
N GLU A 206 -47.52 -37.38 2.54
CA GLU A 206 -48.69 -37.71 3.37
C GLU A 206 -49.93 -38.01 2.52
N ALA A 207 -50.23 -37.14 1.53
CA ALA A 207 -51.31 -37.37 0.58
C ALA A 207 -51.14 -38.64 -0.29
N LEU A 208 -49.88 -39.05 -0.54
CA LEU A 208 -49.57 -40.29 -1.27
C LEU A 208 -49.41 -41.53 -0.36
N GLU A 209 -49.26 -41.38 0.95
CA GLU A 209 -49.28 -42.49 1.91
C GLU A 209 -50.72 -42.90 2.25
N GLU A 210 -51.67 -41.95 2.27
CA GLU A 210 -53.12 -42.22 2.35
C GLU A 210 -53.66 -42.95 1.11
N THR A 211 -53.02 -42.76 -0.04
CA THR A 211 -53.32 -43.52 -1.27
C THR A 211 -52.26 -44.60 -1.48
N ASP A 212 -52.48 -45.77 -0.89
CA ASP A 212 -51.55 -46.91 -0.83
C ASP A 212 -51.22 -47.55 -2.22
N SER A 213 -50.62 -46.76 -3.11
CA SER A 213 -50.48 -47.02 -4.55
C SER A 213 -49.15 -47.73 -4.87
N PRO A 214 -49.17 -48.95 -5.43
CA PRO A 214 -47.97 -49.70 -5.78
C PRO A 214 -47.03 -48.99 -6.76
N ALA A 215 -47.57 -48.15 -7.65
CA ALA A 215 -46.82 -47.39 -8.63
C ALA A 215 -45.89 -46.35 -7.98
N TRP A 216 -46.27 -45.80 -6.83
CA TRP A 216 -45.49 -44.79 -6.12
C TRP A 216 -44.28 -45.40 -5.40
N ARG A 217 -44.43 -46.56 -4.76
CA ARG A 217 -43.29 -47.30 -4.15
C ARG A 217 -42.19 -47.59 -5.18
N LEU A 218 -42.60 -47.96 -6.39
CA LEU A 218 -41.67 -48.23 -7.49
C LEU A 218 -41.01 -46.94 -8.03
N ALA A 219 -41.74 -45.83 -8.06
CA ALA A 219 -41.20 -44.52 -8.42
C ALA A 219 -40.22 -43.99 -7.36
N LEU A 220 -40.49 -44.23 -6.08
CA LEU A 220 -39.63 -43.85 -4.95
C LEU A 220 -38.33 -44.65 -4.93
N GLN A 221 -38.38 -45.97 -5.15
CA GLN A 221 -37.17 -46.78 -5.37
C GLN A 221 -36.36 -46.28 -6.57
N LYS A 222 -37.01 -45.95 -7.69
CA LYS A 222 -36.33 -45.37 -8.87
C LYS A 222 -35.75 -43.98 -8.58
N LYS A 223 -36.32 -43.20 -7.67
CA LYS A 223 -35.78 -41.90 -7.23
C LYS A 223 -34.56 -42.10 -6.34
N ASN A 224 -34.65 -42.94 -5.31
CA ASN A 224 -33.53 -43.26 -4.42
C ASN A 224 -32.35 -43.87 -5.20
N ALA A 225 -32.60 -44.78 -6.13
CA ALA A 225 -31.56 -45.34 -7.00
C ALA A 225 -30.93 -44.30 -7.95
N ARG A 226 -31.63 -43.21 -8.28
CA ARG A 226 -31.07 -42.09 -9.05
C ARG A 226 -30.22 -41.18 -8.17
N GLU A 227 -30.70 -40.87 -6.96
CA GLU A 227 -29.95 -40.06 -6.00
C GLU A 227 -28.66 -40.75 -5.53
N GLN A 228 -28.71 -42.07 -5.25
CA GLN A 228 -27.52 -42.85 -4.91
C GLN A 228 -26.49 -42.88 -6.05
N ARG A 229 -26.94 -43.05 -7.30
CA ARG A 229 -26.04 -42.97 -8.47
C ARG A 229 -25.39 -41.59 -8.60
N ARG A 230 -26.15 -40.52 -8.34
CA ARG A 230 -25.64 -39.15 -8.38
C ARG A 230 -24.63 -38.89 -7.25
N ALA A 231 -24.91 -39.34 -6.03
CA ALA A 231 -24.00 -39.23 -4.89
C ALA A 231 -22.69 -39.99 -5.12
N ALA A 232 -22.77 -41.24 -5.62
CA ALA A 232 -21.60 -42.03 -5.98
C ALA A 232 -20.75 -41.37 -7.07
N PHE A 233 -21.39 -40.76 -8.08
CA PHE A 233 -20.69 -39.99 -9.12
C PHE A 233 -19.95 -38.78 -8.55
N PHE A 234 -20.58 -38.01 -7.65
CA PHE A 234 -19.92 -36.87 -7.01
C PHE A 234 -18.76 -37.30 -6.11
N GLN A 235 -18.91 -38.38 -5.33
CA GLN A 235 -17.83 -38.93 -4.53
C GLN A 235 -16.64 -39.38 -5.40
N GLN A 236 -16.89 -40.01 -6.55
CA GLN A 236 -15.83 -40.35 -7.50
C GLN A 236 -15.13 -39.12 -8.07
N LEU A 237 -15.87 -38.03 -8.32
CA LEU A 237 -15.33 -36.77 -8.81
C LEU A 237 -14.42 -36.08 -7.78
N MET A 238 -14.85 -36.06 -6.51
CA MET A 238 -14.04 -35.51 -5.41
C MET A 238 -12.79 -36.35 -5.18
N LYS A 239 -12.92 -37.69 -5.16
CA LYS A 239 -11.78 -38.60 -5.02
C LYS A 239 -10.76 -38.44 -6.15
N LYS A 240 -11.21 -38.26 -7.40
CA LYS A 240 -10.31 -37.95 -8.52
C LYS A 240 -9.58 -36.62 -8.34
N ARG A 241 -10.25 -35.59 -7.85
CA ARG A 241 -9.63 -34.29 -7.58
C ARG A 241 -8.58 -34.41 -6.47
N GLU A 242 -8.88 -35.12 -5.39
CA GLU A 242 -7.93 -35.39 -4.30
C GLU A 242 -6.72 -36.18 -4.83
N GLU A 243 -6.94 -37.24 -5.62
CA GLU A 243 -5.87 -38.00 -6.27
C GLU A 243 -5.00 -37.11 -7.19
N GLU A 244 -5.61 -36.16 -7.92
CA GLU A 244 -4.88 -35.19 -8.75
C GLU A 244 -4.05 -34.22 -7.90
N GLU A 245 -4.60 -33.69 -6.81
CA GLU A 245 -3.89 -32.82 -5.87
C GLU A 245 -2.75 -33.55 -5.15
N GLU A 246 -2.96 -34.80 -4.72
CA GLU A 246 -1.92 -35.66 -4.14
C GLU A 246 -0.81 -35.96 -5.16
N ASN A 247 -1.15 -36.23 -6.41
CA ASN A 247 -0.16 -36.44 -7.47
C ASN A 247 0.65 -35.17 -7.77
N ILE A 248 0.01 -34.00 -7.76
CA ILE A 248 0.69 -32.70 -7.94
C ILE A 248 1.64 -32.44 -6.77
N THR A 249 1.18 -32.61 -5.53
CA THR A 249 2.02 -32.43 -4.34
C THR A 249 3.16 -33.44 -4.28
N PHE A 250 2.94 -34.70 -4.65
CA PHE A 250 3.99 -35.72 -4.76
C PHE A 250 5.02 -35.36 -5.84
N SER A 251 4.57 -34.84 -7.00
CA SER A 251 5.47 -34.41 -8.07
C SER A 251 6.32 -33.21 -7.67
N LEU A 252 5.74 -32.24 -6.95
CA LEU A 252 6.44 -31.08 -6.39
C LEU A 252 7.47 -31.52 -5.35
N ARG A 253 7.11 -32.46 -4.46
CA ARG A 253 8.01 -32.98 -3.44
C ARG A 253 9.20 -33.72 -4.05
N ARG A 254 8.97 -34.54 -5.09
CA ARG A 254 10.05 -35.20 -5.84
C ARG A 254 10.93 -34.18 -6.57
N LYS A 255 10.36 -33.12 -7.11
CA LYS A 255 11.13 -32.06 -7.78
C LYS A 255 12.03 -31.31 -6.81
N VAL A 256 11.50 -30.91 -5.65
CA VAL A 256 12.27 -30.27 -4.59
C VAL A 256 13.39 -31.17 -4.08
N GLN A 257 13.13 -32.48 -3.93
CA GLN A 257 14.14 -33.46 -3.55
C GLN A 257 15.26 -33.55 -4.59
N ASN A 258 14.91 -33.67 -5.88
CA ASN A 258 15.89 -33.70 -6.96
C ASN A 258 16.69 -32.38 -7.05
N ASP A 259 16.04 -31.23 -6.87
CA ASP A 259 16.70 -29.92 -6.88
C ASP A 259 17.67 -29.77 -5.68
N LEU A 260 17.34 -30.35 -4.51
CA LEU A 260 18.22 -30.42 -3.33
C LEU A 260 19.41 -31.38 -3.54
N ASP A 261 19.16 -32.53 -4.16
CA ASP A 261 20.20 -33.50 -4.49
C ASP A 261 21.16 -32.94 -5.55
N ASP A 262 20.65 -32.22 -6.56
CA ASP A 262 21.45 -31.48 -7.56
C ASP A 262 22.24 -30.32 -6.93
N PHE A 263 21.66 -29.62 -5.94
CA PHE A 263 22.36 -28.56 -5.19
C PHE A 263 23.52 -29.12 -4.38
N ASN A 264 23.31 -30.24 -3.67
CA ASN A 264 24.36 -30.89 -2.89
C ASN A 264 25.44 -31.52 -3.79
N SER A 265 25.07 -32.03 -4.97
CA SER A 265 26.02 -32.59 -5.95
C SER A 265 26.92 -31.52 -6.59
N ASN A 266 26.42 -30.28 -6.71
CA ASN A 266 27.18 -29.13 -7.21
C ASN A 266 28.01 -28.41 -6.11
N GLY A 267 27.85 -28.77 -4.84
CA GLY A 267 28.62 -28.21 -3.73
C GLY A 267 30.07 -28.71 -3.64
N ASP A 268 30.37 -29.88 -4.23
CA ASP A 268 31.67 -30.56 -4.09
C ASP A 268 32.59 -30.48 -5.32
N SER A 269 32.22 -29.73 -6.38
CA SER A 269 33.05 -29.63 -7.59
C SER A 269 33.34 -28.19 -8.01
N LYS A 270 34.58 -27.76 -7.76
CA LYS A 270 35.19 -26.57 -8.38
C LYS A 270 35.21 -26.72 -9.90
N SER A 271 34.86 -25.61 -10.57
CA SER A 271 35.23 -25.19 -11.93
C SER A 271 34.94 -26.16 -13.10
N SER A 272 33.99 -25.78 -13.95
CA SER A 272 34.28 -25.46 -15.36
C SER A 272 33.01 -25.02 -16.09
N THR A 273 33.11 -23.86 -16.72
CA THR A 273 32.25 -23.35 -17.79
C THR A 273 32.15 -24.33 -18.97
N ALA A 274 30.94 -24.80 -19.30
CA ALA A 274 30.58 -25.23 -20.66
C ALA A 274 29.05 -25.28 -20.83
N GLY A 275 28.57 -24.71 -21.94
CA GLY A 275 27.15 -24.51 -22.23
C GLY A 275 26.32 -25.80 -22.31
N GLY A 276 25.22 -25.81 -21.56
CA GLY A 276 24.20 -26.86 -21.59
C GLY A 276 23.06 -26.51 -22.53
N ARG A 277 22.98 -27.25 -23.64
CA ARG A 277 21.88 -27.22 -24.62
C ARG A 277 20.52 -27.43 -23.93
N VAL A 278 19.57 -26.54 -24.25
CA VAL A 278 18.17 -26.67 -23.87
C VAL A 278 17.61 -27.96 -24.47
N SER A 279 17.35 -28.94 -23.61
CA SER A 279 16.67 -30.18 -23.97
C SER A 279 15.24 -29.86 -24.41
N SER A 280 14.94 -30.25 -25.66
CA SER A 280 13.64 -30.13 -26.31
C SER A 280 12.52 -30.65 -25.41
N ARG A 281 11.70 -29.73 -24.88
CA ARG A 281 10.41 -30.05 -24.26
C ARG A 281 9.50 -30.63 -25.33
N LYS A 282 9.38 -31.96 -25.35
CA LYS A 282 8.26 -32.64 -26.01
C LYS A 282 7.00 -32.31 -25.24
N SER A 283 6.09 -31.60 -25.89
CA SER A 283 4.74 -31.36 -25.43
C SER A 283 4.05 -32.71 -25.19
N VAL A 284 3.52 -32.88 -23.97
CA VAL A 284 2.61 -33.97 -23.64
C VAL A 284 1.28 -33.66 -24.31
N GLY A 285 1.15 -34.12 -25.55
CA GLY A 285 -0.11 -34.14 -26.27
C GLY A 285 -1.07 -35.13 -25.61
N TYR A 286 -2.24 -34.64 -25.22
CA TYR A 286 -3.38 -35.47 -24.83
C TYR A 286 -3.83 -36.30 -26.04
N GLY A 287 -3.54 -37.60 -26.01
CA GLY A 287 -3.86 -38.50 -27.12
C GLY A 287 -3.98 -39.96 -26.68
N LEU A 288 -5.22 -40.46 -26.61
CA LEU A 288 -5.62 -41.79 -27.09
C LEU A 288 -4.79 -43.02 -26.64
N ARG A 289 -4.59 -43.20 -25.33
CA ARG A 289 -4.19 -44.52 -24.77
C ARG A 289 -5.13 -44.95 -23.63
N SER A 290 -6.37 -45.32 -23.96
CA SER A 290 -7.27 -45.98 -22.99
C SER A 290 -8.38 -46.85 -23.62
N LEU A 291 -8.12 -47.53 -24.75
CA LEU A 291 -9.09 -48.49 -25.31
C LEU A 291 -8.52 -49.91 -25.49
N THR A 292 -7.23 -50.14 -25.25
CA THR A 292 -6.62 -51.46 -25.37
C THR A 292 -6.73 -52.31 -24.10
N THR A 293 -6.95 -51.68 -22.94
CA THR A 293 -7.00 -52.38 -21.65
C THR A 293 -8.40 -52.91 -21.31
N ALA A 294 -9.47 -52.34 -21.88
CA ALA A 294 -10.85 -52.77 -21.62
C ALA A 294 -11.33 -53.96 -22.48
N LEU A 295 -10.63 -54.27 -23.57
CA LEU A 295 -11.00 -55.37 -24.49
C LEU A 295 -10.34 -56.71 -24.17
N ARG A 296 -9.36 -56.77 -23.27
CA ARG A 296 -8.75 -58.04 -22.79
C ARG A 296 -9.49 -58.67 -21.62
N ALA A 297 -10.38 -57.96 -20.94
CA ALA A 297 -11.10 -58.48 -19.78
C ALA A 297 -12.41 -59.24 -20.12
N ALA A 298 -12.81 -59.28 -21.39
CA ALA A 298 -14.07 -59.90 -21.82
C ALA A 298 -13.89 -61.28 -22.48
N SER A 299 -12.68 -61.84 -22.51
CA SER A 299 -12.37 -63.09 -23.23
C SER A 299 -12.36 -64.35 -22.38
N ASP A 300 -12.48 -64.27 -21.05
CA ASP A 300 -12.43 -65.43 -20.16
C ASP A 300 -13.77 -65.74 -19.48
N ARG A 301 -14.79 -66.10 -20.27
CA ARG A 301 -15.93 -66.90 -19.78
C ARG A 301 -16.55 -67.69 -20.92
N LYS A 302 -16.06 -68.91 -21.16
CA LYS A 302 -16.83 -70.03 -21.75
C LYS A 302 -16.00 -71.32 -21.73
N LYS A 303 -16.05 -72.07 -20.62
CA LYS A 303 -15.78 -73.51 -20.56
C LYS A 303 -16.55 -74.14 -19.39
N TYR A 304 -17.70 -74.73 -19.69
CA TYR A 304 -18.33 -75.91 -19.06
C TYR A 304 -19.25 -76.48 -20.15
N SER A 305 -18.74 -77.39 -20.97
CA SER A 305 -18.86 -78.86 -20.85
C SER A 305 -20.30 -79.37 -20.93
N THR A 306 -20.51 -80.07 -22.04
CA THR A 306 -21.66 -80.88 -22.47
C THR A 306 -21.59 -82.30 -21.89
N SER A 307 -22.76 -82.87 -21.57
CA SER A 307 -23.07 -84.31 -21.41
C SER A 307 -24.60 -84.40 -21.17
N ASN A 308 -25.46 -85.28 -21.71
CA ASN A 308 -25.40 -86.48 -22.52
C ASN A 308 -26.76 -86.70 -23.22
N LEU A 309 -26.78 -87.65 -24.16
CA LEU A 309 -27.85 -88.13 -25.06
C LEU A 309 -29.08 -88.80 -24.40
N ALA A 310 -30.22 -88.78 -25.12
CA ALA A 310 -30.95 -89.92 -25.74
C ALA A 310 -32.42 -89.49 -26.01
N GLY A 311 -33.16 -89.85 -27.06
CA GLY A 311 -32.99 -90.67 -28.26
C GLY A 311 -34.35 -90.71 -28.99
N SER A 312 -34.40 -91.03 -30.28
CA SER A 312 -35.45 -91.89 -30.87
C SER A 312 -35.18 -92.16 -32.34
N SER A 313 -35.47 -93.40 -32.72
CA SER A 313 -35.31 -94.09 -34.00
C SER A 313 -36.09 -93.44 -35.15
N ILE A 314 -35.40 -93.00 -36.21
CA ILE A 314 -36.00 -92.73 -37.53
C ILE A 314 -35.05 -93.27 -38.63
N ASN A 315 -35.63 -93.96 -39.61
CA ASN A 315 -34.98 -94.60 -40.76
C ASN A 315 -33.89 -93.74 -41.43
N GLU A 316 -32.65 -94.20 -41.36
CA GLU A 316 -31.45 -93.50 -41.83
C GLU A 316 -31.28 -93.43 -43.36
N ARG A 317 -32.14 -94.02 -44.19
CA ARG A 317 -31.97 -93.97 -45.67
C ARG A 317 -32.80 -92.89 -46.38
N GLU A 318 -33.99 -92.55 -45.87
CA GLU A 318 -34.83 -91.51 -46.48
C GLU A 318 -34.42 -90.10 -46.03
N LEU A 319 -33.94 -89.95 -44.78
CA LEU A 319 -33.42 -88.70 -44.23
C LEU A 319 -32.17 -88.21 -44.94
N TYR A 320 -31.29 -89.11 -45.41
CA TYR A 320 -30.05 -88.72 -46.10
C TYR A 320 -30.30 -88.21 -47.52
N HIS A 321 -31.27 -88.77 -48.24
CA HIS A 321 -31.58 -88.35 -49.61
C HIS A 321 -32.41 -87.06 -49.66
N ALA A 322 -33.32 -86.86 -48.69
CA ALA A 322 -34.03 -85.59 -48.49
C ALA A 322 -33.10 -84.49 -47.96
N ASN A 323 -32.20 -84.79 -47.01
CA ASN A 323 -31.19 -83.84 -46.54
C ASN A 323 -30.19 -83.45 -47.64
N MET A 324 -29.81 -84.35 -48.55
CA MET A 324 -28.86 -84.00 -49.63
C MET A 324 -29.44 -82.96 -50.59
N LEU A 325 -30.70 -83.12 -51.01
CA LEU A 325 -31.40 -82.18 -51.90
C LEU A 325 -31.77 -80.87 -51.18
N GLU A 326 -32.20 -80.92 -49.91
CA GLU A 326 -32.41 -79.71 -49.11
C GLU A 326 -31.09 -79.00 -48.76
N MET A 327 -29.99 -79.72 -48.53
CA MET A 327 -28.66 -79.11 -48.29
C MET A 327 -28.10 -78.43 -49.53
N GLU A 328 -28.38 -78.91 -50.74
CA GLU A 328 -27.94 -78.26 -51.98
C GLU A 328 -28.71 -76.97 -52.25
N SER A 329 -30.03 -76.98 -52.06
CA SER A 329 -30.87 -75.77 -52.12
C SER A 329 -30.50 -74.78 -51.00
N ALA A 330 -30.32 -75.26 -49.77
CA ALA A 330 -29.87 -74.45 -48.64
C ALA A 330 -28.45 -73.91 -48.81
N ARG A 331 -27.52 -74.64 -49.46
CA ARG A 331 -26.17 -74.15 -49.79
C ARG A 331 -26.21 -72.92 -50.69
N GLY A 332 -27.12 -72.89 -51.67
CA GLY A 332 -27.34 -71.72 -52.52
C GLY A 332 -27.80 -70.50 -51.72
N VAL A 333 -28.81 -70.69 -50.85
CA VAL A 333 -29.36 -69.64 -49.97
C VAL A 333 -28.33 -69.16 -48.94
N ILE A 334 -27.54 -70.06 -48.35
CA ILE A 334 -26.47 -69.72 -47.39
C ILE A 334 -25.36 -68.92 -48.08
N LYS A 335 -24.94 -69.29 -49.28
CA LYS A 335 -23.95 -68.52 -50.07
C LYS A 335 -24.47 -67.12 -50.39
N GLN A 336 -25.75 -66.98 -50.78
CA GLN A 336 -26.37 -65.67 -51.02
C GLN A 336 -26.47 -64.85 -49.73
N GLN A 337 -26.85 -65.44 -48.60
CA GLN A 337 -26.87 -64.75 -47.30
C GLN A 337 -25.46 -64.31 -46.86
N MET A 338 -24.43 -65.13 -47.09
CA MET A 338 -23.03 -64.78 -46.80
C MET A 338 -22.59 -63.58 -47.64
N LEU A 339 -22.86 -63.57 -48.95
CA LEU A 339 -22.59 -62.42 -49.83
C LEU A 339 -23.35 -61.16 -49.41
N GLN A 340 -24.62 -61.29 -48.97
CA GLN A 340 -25.38 -60.15 -48.44
C GLN A 340 -24.79 -59.62 -47.12
N ARG A 341 -24.38 -60.51 -46.20
CA ARG A 341 -23.71 -60.14 -44.95
C ARG A 341 -22.38 -59.43 -45.23
N GLU A 342 -21.63 -59.90 -46.21
CA GLU A 342 -20.36 -59.28 -46.63
C GLU A 342 -20.59 -57.89 -47.24
N LYS A 343 -21.55 -57.74 -48.16
CA LYS A 343 -21.96 -56.42 -48.68
C LYS A 343 -22.44 -55.46 -47.59
N ARG A 344 -23.16 -55.96 -46.56
CA ARG A 344 -23.57 -55.16 -45.40
C ARG A 344 -22.37 -54.74 -44.56
N LYS A 345 -21.44 -55.65 -44.29
CA LYS A 345 -20.20 -55.38 -43.54
C LYS A 345 -19.32 -54.37 -44.27
N GLU A 346 -19.22 -54.48 -45.59
CA GLU A 346 -18.48 -53.55 -46.44
C GLU A 346 -19.14 -52.16 -46.43
N LYS A 347 -20.47 -52.06 -46.61
CA LYS A 347 -21.20 -50.79 -46.51
C LYS A 347 -21.03 -50.13 -45.14
N LEU A 348 -21.10 -50.91 -44.05
CA LEU A 348 -20.85 -50.43 -42.68
C LEU A 348 -19.40 -49.97 -42.50
N SER A 349 -18.41 -50.70 -43.03
CA SER A 349 -17.00 -50.33 -43.00
C SER A 349 -16.76 -49.01 -43.75
N ARG A 350 -17.33 -48.85 -44.95
CA ARG A 350 -17.27 -47.60 -45.74
C ARG A 350 -17.95 -46.43 -45.02
N ARG A 351 -19.10 -46.66 -44.36
CA ARG A 351 -19.78 -45.64 -43.53
C ARG A 351 -18.93 -45.25 -42.33
N ARG A 352 -18.36 -46.22 -41.61
CA ARG A 352 -17.47 -45.97 -40.47
C ARG A 352 -16.22 -45.20 -40.89
N LYS A 353 -15.60 -45.55 -42.03
CA LYS A 353 -14.43 -44.83 -42.57
C LYS A 353 -14.76 -43.36 -42.85
N ARG A 354 -15.90 -43.09 -43.52
CA ARG A 354 -16.35 -41.70 -43.78
C ARG A 354 -16.64 -40.94 -42.50
N PHE A 355 -17.34 -41.54 -41.54
CA PHE A 355 -17.63 -40.93 -40.24
C PHE A 355 -16.34 -40.58 -39.48
N VAL A 356 -15.37 -41.50 -39.41
CA VAL A 356 -14.08 -41.24 -38.76
C VAL A 356 -13.34 -40.10 -39.47
N GLN A 357 -13.31 -40.09 -40.80
CA GLN A 357 -12.69 -39.03 -41.57
C GLN A 357 -13.35 -37.66 -41.34
N GLU A 358 -14.68 -37.61 -41.27
CA GLU A 358 -15.45 -36.42 -40.95
C GLU A 358 -15.21 -35.94 -39.52
N CYS A 359 -15.15 -36.84 -38.54
CA CYS A 359 -14.77 -36.52 -37.15
C CYS A 359 -13.35 -35.94 -37.07
N VAL A 360 -12.39 -36.53 -37.80
CA VAL A 360 -11.01 -36.02 -37.84
C VAL A 360 -10.97 -34.64 -38.50
N TYR A 361 -11.67 -34.44 -39.62
CA TYR A 361 -11.71 -33.16 -40.32
C TYR A 361 -12.34 -32.06 -39.44
N THR A 362 -13.50 -32.33 -38.85
CA THR A 362 -14.20 -31.39 -37.96
C THR A 362 -13.37 -31.06 -36.72
N ASN A 363 -12.76 -32.06 -36.07
CA ASN A 363 -11.88 -31.83 -34.93
C ASN A 363 -10.64 -31.02 -35.31
N THR A 364 -10.04 -31.28 -36.46
CA THR A 364 -8.89 -30.51 -36.97
C THR A 364 -9.29 -29.06 -37.23
N ARG A 365 -10.42 -28.82 -37.91
CA ARG A 365 -10.94 -27.48 -38.20
C ARG A 365 -11.28 -26.69 -36.93
N THR A 366 -11.85 -27.36 -35.94
CA THR A 366 -12.18 -26.75 -34.65
C THR A 366 -10.91 -26.47 -33.84
N GLY A 367 -9.92 -27.35 -33.92
CA GLY A 367 -8.60 -27.18 -33.32
C GLY A 367 -7.86 -25.99 -33.92
N THR A 368 -7.81 -25.87 -35.26
CA THR A 368 -7.15 -24.76 -35.94
C THR A 368 -7.85 -23.42 -35.66
N ALA A 369 -9.18 -23.39 -35.65
CA ALA A 369 -9.93 -22.18 -35.29
C ALA A 369 -9.66 -21.72 -33.85
N ARG A 370 -9.58 -22.67 -32.89
CA ARG A 370 -9.22 -22.35 -31.51
C ARG A 370 -7.79 -21.82 -31.39
N VAL A 371 -6.83 -22.44 -32.08
CA VAL A 371 -5.44 -21.98 -32.08
C VAL A 371 -5.33 -20.59 -32.70
N ALA A 372 -6.03 -20.32 -33.81
CA ALA A 372 -6.04 -19.01 -34.45
C ALA A 372 -6.60 -17.92 -33.50
N SER A 373 -7.72 -18.20 -32.82
CA SER A 373 -8.31 -17.28 -31.85
C SER A 373 -7.40 -17.02 -30.64
N ILE A 374 -6.70 -18.05 -30.14
CA ILE A 374 -5.72 -17.87 -29.06
C ILE A 374 -4.55 -17.00 -29.55
N LEU A 375 -4.06 -17.24 -30.77
CA LEU A 375 -2.96 -16.48 -31.35
C LEU A 375 -3.34 -15.00 -31.52
N GLU A 376 -4.54 -14.73 -32.03
CA GLU A 376 -5.09 -13.38 -32.16
C GLU A 376 -5.13 -12.65 -30.82
N ASN A 377 -5.65 -13.30 -29.77
CA ASN A 377 -5.67 -12.73 -28.42
C ASN A 377 -4.28 -12.51 -27.81
N VAL A 378 -3.28 -13.31 -28.19
CA VAL A 378 -1.90 -13.13 -27.72
C VAL A 378 -1.21 -11.99 -28.48
N VAL A 379 -1.49 -11.84 -29.77
CA VAL A 379 -0.90 -10.77 -30.61
C VAL A 379 -1.51 -9.41 -30.30
N LEU A 380 -2.82 -9.34 -30.04
CA LEU A 380 -3.51 -8.09 -29.71
C LEU A 380 -3.36 -7.64 -28.26
N ARG A 381 -2.72 -8.46 -27.41
CA ARG A 381 -2.52 -8.11 -26.02
C ARG A 381 -1.26 -7.25 -25.90
N ASP A 382 -1.42 -6.06 -25.34
CA ASP A 382 -0.29 -5.18 -25.07
C ASP A 382 0.80 -5.91 -24.28
N THR A 383 2.03 -5.73 -24.75
CA THR A 383 3.22 -6.20 -24.06
C THR A 383 3.41 -5.42 -22.76
N ASN A 384 4.09 -6.02 -21.78
CA ASN A 384 4.39 -5.31 -20.52
C ASN A 384 5.21 -4.03 -20.78
N SER A 385 6.12 -4.06 -21.76
CA SER A 385 6.88 -2.89 -22.20
C SER A 385 6.00 -1.78 -22.76
N GLU A 386 4.96 -2.09 -23.54
CA GLU A 386 4.03 -1.09 -24.05
C GLU A 386 3.21 -0.46 -22.93
N LYS A 387 2.77 -1.26 -21.95
CA LYS A 387 2.07 -0.76 -20.76
C LYS A 387 2.94 0.15 -19.92
N ASP A 388 4.21 -0.22 -19.73
CA ASP A 388 5.17 0.59 -19.00
C ASP A 388 5.40 1.93 -19.71
N VAL A 389 5.62 1.90 -21.04
CA VAL A 389 5.76 3.11 -21.86
C VAL A 389 4.50 3.98 -21.82
N GLN A 390 3.31 3.38 -21.89
CA GLN A 390 2.05 4.11 -21.78
C GLN A 390 1.87 4.74 -20.39
N GLY A 391 2.26 4.03 -19.33
CA GLY A 391 2.27 4.55 -17.97
C GLY A 391 3.22 5.74 -17.80
N GLU A 392 4.43 5.65 -18.36
CA GLU A 392 5.39 6.77 -18.38
C GLU A 392 4.85 7.96 -19.18
N MET A 393 4.23 7.71 -20.34
CA MET A 393 3.59 8.77 -21.14
C MET A 393 2.47 9.47 -20.37
N SER A 394 1.61 8.71 -19.68
CA SER A 394 0.57 9.28 -18.81
C SER A 394 1.17 10.13 -17.68
N ARG A 395 2.25 9.65 -17.03
CA ARG A 395 2.95 10.43 -16.00
C ARG A 395 3.50 11.74 -16.56
N ILE A 396 4.16 11.69 -17.72
CA ILE A 396 4.70 12.89 -18.38
C ILE A 396 3.57 13.89 -18.69
N LEU A 397 2.42 13.44 -19.18
CA LEU A 397 1.27 14.30 -19.44
C LEU A 397 0.76 14.97 -18.17
N THR A 398 0.59 14.20 -17.08
CA THR A 398 0.17 14.77 -15.79
C THR A 398 1.16 15.79 -15.24
N TYR A 399 2.47 15.52 -15.31
CA TYR A 399 3.49 16.50 -14.90
C TYR A 399 3.49 17.76 -15.77
N LYS A 400 3.21 17.62 -17.07
CA LYS A 400 3.07 18.75 -17.99
C LYS A 400 1.84 19.60 -17.68
N ASP A 401 0.73 19.00 -17.23
CA ASP A 401 -0.44 19.74 -16.75
C ASP A 401 -0.11 20.52 -15.48
N VAL A 402 0.49 19.86 -14.49
CA VAL A 402 0.92 20.50 -13.22
C VAL A 402 1.92 21.64 -13.48
N ALA A 403 2.87 21.45 -14.41
CA ALA A 403 3.83 22.50 -14.75
C ALA A 403 3.15 23.72 -15.40
N ARG A 404 2.09 23.52 -16.20
CA ARG A 404 1.28 24.60 -16.77
C ARG A 404 0.51 25.34 -15.69
N GLU A 405 -0.14 24.62 -14.79
CA GLU A 405 -0.88 25.21 -13.67
C GLU A 405 0.05 26.01 -12.74
N ASN A 406 1.20 25.44 -12.35
CA ASN A 406 2.20 26.14 -11.55
C ASN A 406 2.73 27.40 -12.23
N ARG A 407 2.87 27.40 -13.57
CA ARG A 407 3.26 28.60 -14.31
C ARG A 407 2.15 29.64 -14.32
N SER A 408 0.89 29.22 -14.45
CA SER A 408 -0.28 30.10 -14.36
C SER A 408 -0.38 30.75 -12.99
N MET A 409 -0.19 29.98 -11.91
CA MET A 409 -0.22 30.50 -10.54
C MET A 409 0.88 31.52 -10.31
N ARG A 410 2.13 31.22 -10.69
CA ARG A 410 3.24 32.20 -10.56
C ARG A 410 3.00 33.47 -11.38
N ASN A 411 2.44 33.35 -12.59
CA ASN A 411 2.10 34.52 -13.38
C ASN A 411 1.03 35.37 -12.69
N GLN A 412 0.02 34.75 -12.08
CA GLN A 412 -1.00 35.47 -11.32
C GLN A 412 -0.40 36.16 -10.09
N GLU A 413 0.49 35.48 -9.37
CA GLU A 413 1.22 36.07 -8.24
C GLU A 413 2.04 37.28 -8.66
N TYR A 414 2.74 37.22 -9.81
CA TYR A 414 3.49 38.37 -10.32
C TYR A 414 2.60 39.54 -10.71
N VAL A 415 1.44 39.28 -11.32
CA VAL A 415 0.46 40.33 -11.63
C VAL A 415 -0.07 40.96 -10.35
N ASN A 416 -0.47 40.15 -9.37
CA ASN A 416 -0.96 40.66 -8.09
C ASN A 416 0.12 41.47 -7.36
N GLN A 417 1.38 41.00 -7.35
CA GLN A 417 2.48 41.73 -6.74
C GLN A 417 2.72 43.07 -7.45
N GLN A 418 2.68 43.07 -8.79
CA GLN A 418 2.81 44.30 -9.56
C GLN A 418 1.68 45.29 -9.24
N GLU A 419 0.44 44.82 -9.07
CA GLU A 419 -0.69 45.67 -8.65
C GLU A 419 -0.52 46.21 -7.23
N MET A 420 0.03 45.42 -6.30
CA MET A 420 0.31 45.89 -4.94
C MET A 420 1.46 46.91 -4.92
N ASP A 421 2.49 46.70 -5.73
CA ASP A 421 3.63 47.59 -5.84
C ASP A 421 3.20 48.92 -6.49
N THR A 422 2.34 48.89 -7.52
CA THR A 422 1.80 50.10 -8.15
C THR A 422 0.90 50.87 -7.17
N MET A 423 0.04 50.17 -6.42
CA MET A 423 -0.79 50.81 -5.39
C MET A 423 0.09 51.45 -4.31
N SER A 424 1.09 50.72 -3.82
CA SER A 424 2.02 51.24 -2.81
C SER A 424 2.86 52.40 -3.33
N ALA A 425 3.17 52.45 -4.63
CA ALA A 425 3.84 53.60 -5.24
C ALA A 425 2.92 54.83 -5.26
N ILE A 426 1.66 54.66 -5.67
CA ILE A 426 0.64 55.71 -5.63
C ILE A 426 0.44 56.23 -4.20
N ASP A 427 0.38 55.37 -3.19
CA ASP A 427 0.22 55.77 -1.79
C ASP A 427 1.41 56.59 -1.27
N ARG A 428 2.63 56.25 -1.69
CA ARG A 428 3.83 57.03 -1.36
C ARG A 428 3.81 58.40 -2.04
N ASP A 429 3.45 58.44 -3.32
CA ASP A 429 3.37 59.68 -4.08
C ASP A 429 2.28 60.60 -3.51
N THR A 430 1.09 60.07 -3.23
CA THR A 430 -0.02 60.84 -2.61
C THR A 430 0.38 61.37 -1.23
N SER A 431 1.05 60.58 -0.40
CA SER A 431 1.59 61.03 0.88
C SER A 431 2.65 62.12 0.72
N CYS A 432 3.52 62.02 -0.30
CA CYS A 432 4.53 63.03 -0.62
C CYS A 432 3.87 64.35 -1.04
N TYR A 433 2.90 64.30 -1.95
CA TYR A 433 2.14 65.47 -2.37
C TYR A 433 1.35 66.10 -1.22
N HIS A 434 0.77 65.29 -0.34
CA HIS A 434 0.06 65.78 0.84
C HIS A 434 1.00 66.53 1.79
N ASN A 435 2.18 65.98 2.10
CA ASN A 435 3.18 66.66 2.92
C ASN A 435 3.68 67.96 2.29
N LEU A 436 3.87 67.97 0.96
CA LEU A 436 4.26 69.17 0.24
C LEU A 436 3.18 70.25 0.33
N LEU A 437 1.91 69.86 0.20
CA LEU A 437 0.77 70.78 0.34
C LEU A 437 0.68 71.38 1.73
N LEU A 438 0.85 70.56 2.78
CA LEU A 438 0.90 71.05 4.17
C LEU A 438 2.03 72.06 4.39
N ARG A 439 3.23 71.81 3.85
CA ARG A 439 4.34 72.77 3.93
C ARG A 439 4.01 74.09 3.23
N PHE A 440 3.39 74.03 2.06
CA PHE A 440 2.96 75.25 1.38
C PHE A 440 1.89 76.01 2.16
N GLU A 441 0.98 75.31 2.82
CA GLU A 441 -0.05 75.90 3.68
C GLU A 441 0.58 76.56 4.91
N ASP A 442 1.47 75.86 5.62
CA ASP A 442 2.25 76.39 6.75
C ASP A 442 3.06 77.64 6.34
N ASP A 443 3.77 77.59 5.21
CA ASP A 443 4.54 78.72 4.68
C ASP A 443 3.63 79.92 4.37
N SER A 444 2.43 79.65 3.84
CA SER A 444 1.45 80.70 3.54
C SER A 444 0.87 81.34 4.81
N GLU A 445 0.57 80.55 5.83
CA GLU A 445 0.12 81.04 7.13
C GLU A 445 1.20 81.87 7.82
N MET A 446 2.46 81.41 7.78
CA MET A 446 3.59 82.14 8.31
C MET A 446 3.79 83.49 7.63
N GLN A 447 3.68 83.57 6.30
CA GLN A 447 3.73 84.85 5.58
C GLN A 447 2.60 85.79 5.98
N VAL A 448 1.39 85.27 6.21
CA VAL A 448 0.26 86.07 6.69
C VAL A 448 0.54 86.61 8.10
N LEU A 449 1.07 85.78 9.00
CA LEU A 449 1.43 86.19 10.37
C LEU A 449 2.53 87.26 10.37
N GLU A 450 3.58 87.08 9.58
CA GLU A 450 4.65 88.07 9.42
C GLU A 450 4.12 89.39 8.89
N ARG A 451 3.30 89.36 7.83
CA ARG A 451 2.66 90.55 7.26
C ARG A 451 1.81 91.28 8.30
N ASN A 452 1.04 90.54 9.11
CA ASN A 452 0.22 91.11 10.17
C ASN A 452 1.08 91.72 11.28
N SER A 453 2.18 91.07 11.69
CA SER A 453 3.12 91.60 12.68
C SER A 453 3.78 92.90 12.21
N VAL A 454 4.19 92.95 10.94
CA VAL A 454 4.73 94.17 10.32
C VAL A 454 3.67 95.27 10.30
N HIS A 455 2.42 94.95 9.91
CA HIS A 455 1.32 95.92 9.91
C HIS A 455 1.07 96.52 11.31
N VAL A 456 1.03 95.67 12.35
CA VAL A 456 0.89 96.13 13.75
C VAL A 456 2.06 97.01 14.17
N SER A 457 3.28 96.68 13.75
CA SER A 457 4.48 97.47 14.06
C SER A 457 4.45 98.85 13.38
N ILE A 458 3.99 98.90 12.12
CA ILE A 458 3.78 100.16 11.39
C ILE A 458 2.71 101.01 12.09
N GLU A 459 1.55 100.42 12.42
CA GLU A 459 0.50 101.15 13.15
C GLU A 459 0.99 101.68 14.51
N ALA A 460 1.80 100.90 15.23
CA ALA A 460 2.37 101.33 16.51
C ALA A 460 3.36 102.49 16.33
N ALA A 461 4.19 102.46 15.27
CA ALA A 461 5.08 103.55 14.93
C ALA A 461 4.31 104.82 14.52
N ASP A 462 3.25 104.67 13.72
CA ASP A 462 2.36 105.78 13.35
C ASP A 462 1.66 106.39 14.57
N ARG A 463 1.18 105.56 15.50
CA ARG A 463 0.62 106.01 16.79
C ARG A 463 1.65 106.78 17.60
N PHE A 464 2.87 106.25 17.73
CA PHE A 464 3.96 106.91 18.45
C PHE A 464 4.33 108.27 17.82
N LEU A 465 4.39 108.34 16.49
CA LEU A 465 4.62 109.60 15.78
C LEU A 465 3.48 110.60 16.03
N ASN A 466 2.23 110.16 15.96
CA ASN A 466 1.07 111.00 16.25
C ASN A 466 1.06 111.50 17.70
N GLU A 467 1.45 110.66 18.66
CA GLU A 467 1.64 111.04 20.05
C GLU A 467 2.75 112.09 20.20
N GLN A 468 3.92 111.88 19.58
CA GLN A 468 5.01 112.86 19.59
C GLN A 468 4.58 114.23 19.03
N ILE A 469 3.94 114.24 17.86
CA ILE A 469 3.40 115.46 17.24
C ILE A 469 2.40 116.13 18.19
N SER A 470 1.49 115.36 18.80
CA SER A 470 0.52 115.90 19.75
C SER A 470 1.19 116.48 21.00
N THR A 471 2.25 115.84 21.52
CA THR A 471 3.02 116.36 22.66
C THR A 471 3.81 117.62 22.31
N GLU A 472 4.40 117.71 21.11
CA GLU A 472 5.05 118.95 20.64
C GLU A 472 4.04 120.08 20.50
N ILE A 473 2.88 119.84 19.88
CA ILE A 473 1.80 120.83 19.77
C ILE A 473 1.34 121.31 21.16
N MET A 474 1.13 120.38 22.11
CA MET A 474 0.77 120.75 23.48
C MET A 474 1.87 121.53 24.20
N LYS A 475 3.14 121.22 23.93
CA LYS A 475 4.29 121.92 24.51
C LYS A 475 4.41 123.35 23.93
N ASP A 476 4.22 123.53 22.63
CA ASP A 476 4.16 124.84 21.97
C ASP A 476 2.98 125.70 22.47
N MET A 477 1.85 125.07 22.82
CA MET A 477 0.71 125.74 23.44
C MET A 477 0.94 126.13 24.91
N MET A 478 1.77 125.38 25.65
CA MET A 478 2.08 125.61 27.07
C MET A 478 3.32 126.48 27.28
N ASP A 479 4.08 126.77 26.22
CA ASP A 479 5.27 127.61 26.30
C ASP A 479 4.86 129.09 26.48
N PRO A 480 5.18 129.76 27.60
CA PRO A 480 4.72 131.12 27.90
C PRO A 480 5.34 132.21 27.01
N ARG A 481 6.09 131.83 25.96
CA ARG A 481 6.61 132.74 24.93
C ARG A 481 5.73 132.87 23.69
N SER A 482 4.73 131.99 23.49
CA SER A 482 3.74 132.13 22.41
C SER A 482 2.51 132.95 22.82
N MET A 483 2.31 133.20 24.12
CA MET A 483 1.25 134.07 24.67
C MET A 483 1.65 135.55 24.80
N LEU A 484 2.66 136.00 24.05
CA LEU A 484 3.10 137.41 23.95
C LEU A 484 3.24 137.88 22.48
N GLY A 485 2.38 137.38 21.61
CA GLY A 485 2.11 137.91 20.27
C GLY A 485 0.63 138.24 20.12
#